data_AF-A0A5E7Z841-F1
#
_entry.id   AF-A0A5E7Z841-F1
#
_cell.length_a   1.000
_cell.length_b   1.000
_cell.length_c   1.000
_cell.angle_alpha   90.00
_cell.angle_beta   90.00
_cell.angle_gamma   90.00
#
_symmetry.space_group_name_H-M   'P 1'
#
loop_
_entity.id
_entity.type
_entity.pdbx_description
1 polymer ?
#
loop_
_entity_poly.entity_id
_entity_poly.type
_entity_poly.pdbx_seq_one_letter_code
_entity_poly.pdbx_strand_id
1 'polypeptide(L)' 'MLMAHRAVELVGYGRHDHGDVITDDGEIIGAWSLVDDVFVTFTPDGTDKHIFFEPFVGILCTKIIDWHSNQ' A
#
# COMPACT_ATOMS: atom_id res chain seq x y z
N MET A 1 12.76 -17.23 -17.66
CA MET A 1 12.78 -16.47 -16.40
C MET A 1 11.51 -15.62 -16.38
N LEU A 2 10.44 -16.12 -15.75
CA LEU A 2 9.18 -15.37 -15.65
C LEU A 2 9.39 -14.27 -14.61
N MET A 3 9.26 -13.01 -15.01
CA MET A 3 9.18 -11.88 -14.09
C MET A 3 7.84 -12.00 -13.36
N ALA A 4 7.88 -12.30 -12.06
CA ALA A 4 6.69 -12.20 -11.22
C ALA A 4 6.24 -10.72 -11.22
N HIS A 5 5.04 -10.44 -11.69
CA HIS A 5 4.43 -9.13 -11.51
C HIS A 5 3.92 -9.08 -10.08
N ARG A 6 4.74 -8.60 -9.14
CA ARG A 6 4.28 -8.35 -7.76
C ARG A 6 3.15 -7.33 -7.80
N ALA A 7 2.03 -7.66 -7.18
CA ALA A 7 0.89 -6.76 -6.99
C ALA A 7 0.67 -6.53 -5.48
N VAL A 8 -0.01 -5.43 -5.16
CA VAL A 8 -0.48 -5.14 -3.80
C VAL A 8 -1.96 -4.79 -3.82
N GLU A 9 -2.67 -5.18 -2.77
CA GLU A 9 -4.08 -4.86 -2.53
C GLU A 9 -4.20 -3.97 -1.29
N LEU A 10 -5.02 -2.92 -1.40
CA LEU A 10 -5.45 -2.09 -0.27
C LEU A 10 -6.79 -2.65 0.24
N VAL A 11 -6.74 -3.45 1.29
CA VAL A 11 -7.91 -4.18 1.79
C VAL A 11 -8.97 -3.18 2.24
N GLY A 12 -10.20 -3.35 1.75
CA GLY A 12 -11.32 -2.49 2.13
C GLY A 12 -11.36 -1.12 1.47
N TYR A 13 -10.45 -0.84 0.53
CA TYR A 13 -10.41 0.44 -0.18
C TYR A 13 -11.74 0.75 -0.88
N GLY A 14 -12.21 2.01 -0.75
CA GLY A 14 -13.51 2.46 -1.25
C GLY A 14 -14.71 2.09 -0.37
N ARG A 15 -14.48 1.39 0.75
CA ARG A 15 -15.52 1.07 1.75
C ARG A 15 -15.18 1.55 3.16
N HIS A 16 -13.89 1.64 3.46
CA HIS A 16 -13.35 2.10 4.74
C HIS A 16 -12.38 3.26 4.51
N ASP A 17 -11.96 3.90 5.59
CA ASP A 17 -10.95 4.97 5.56
C ASP A 17 -9.57 4.47 6.02
N HIS A 18 -9.44 3.16 6.25
CA HIS A 18 -8.19 2.49 6.60
C HIS A 18 -8.30 0.99 6.33
N GLY A 19 -7.15 0.32 6.26
CA GLY A 19 -7.07 -1.13 6.15
C GLY A 19 -5.64 -1.62 5.96
N ASP A 20 -5.48 -2.92 5.78
CA ASP A 20 -4.19 -3.54 5.54
C ASP A 20 -3.77 -3.41 4.08
N VAL A 21 -2.46 -3.45 3.85
CA VAL A 21 -1.86 -3.60 2.51
C VAL A 21 -1.23 -4.98 2.43
N ILE A 22 -1.74 -5.78 1.50
CA ILE A 22 -1.32 -7.17 1.31
C ILE A 22 -0.70 -7.38 -0.06
N THR A 23 0.30 -8.26 -0.14
CA THR A 23 0.86 -8.76 -1.41
C THR A 23 -0.05 -9.84 -2.01
N ASP A 24 0.23 -10.20 -3.25
CA ASP A 24 -0.46 -11.29 -3.97
C ASP A 24 -0.23 -12.69 -3.38
N ASP A 25 0.85 -12.88 -2.60
CA ASP A 25 1.12 -14.10 -1.83
C ASP A 25 0.55 -14.07 -0.38
N GLY A 26 -0.14 -12.99 0.00
CA GLY A 26 -0.86 -12.87 1.26
C GLY A 26 -0.03 -12.35 2.44
N GLU A 27 1.17 -11.83 2.19
CA GLU A 27 1.97 -11.11 3.20
C GLU A 27 1.33 -9.74 3.50
N ILE A 28 1.17 -9.42 4.79
CA ILE A 28 0.81 -8.06 5.23
C ILE A 28 2.10 -7.26 5.31
N ILE A 29 2.23 -6.22 4.49
CA ILE A 29 3.44 -5.40 4.40
C ILE A 29 3.26 -4.00 5.03
N GLY A 30 2.05 -3.69 5.47
CA GLY A 30 1.73 -2.45 6.17
C GLY A 30 0.23 -2.15 6.15
N ALA A 31 -0.09 -0.88 6.40
CA ALA A 31 -1.45 -0.37 6.45
C ALA A 31 -1.60 0.85 5.54
N TRP A 32 -2.82 1.09 5.08
CA TRP A 32 -3.23 2.31 4.39
C TRP A 32 -4.27 3.07 5.20
N SER A 33 -4.35 4.38 5.01
CA SER A 33 -5.39 5.23 5.60
C SER A 33 -5.71 6.41 4.69
N LEU A 34 -6.97 6.82 4.67
CA LEU A 34 -7.44 8.05 4.04
C LEU A 34 -7.22 9.23 4.98
N VAL A 35 -6.55 10.26 4.50
CA VAL A 35 -6.23 11.49 5.22
C VAL A 35 -6.82 12.67 4.46
N ASP A 36 -7.45 13.57 5.20
CA ASP A 36 -8.12 14.78 4.69
C ASP A 36 -9.15 14.49 3.56
N ASP A 37 -9.75 13.29 3.57
CA ASP A 37 -10.67 12.78 2.53
C ASP A 37 -10.10 12.79 1.10
N VAL A 38 -8.78 12.95 0.95
CA VAL A 38 -8.10 13.17 -0.34
C VAL A 38 -6.91 12.24 -0.54
N PHE A 39 -6.07 12.08 0.48
CA PHE A 39 -4.81 11.37 0.35
C PHE A 39 -4.92 9.96 0.89
N VAL A 40 -4.52 8.98 0.09
CA VAL A 40 -4.32 7.61 0.56
C VAL A 40 -2.86 7.47 0.97
N THR A 41 -2.64 6.98 2.17
CA THR A 41 -1.32 6.87 2.79
C THR A 41 -0.84 5.43 2.86
N PHE A 42 0.46 5.24 3.03
CA PHE A 42 1.03 3.94 3.35
C PHE A 42 1.98 4.04 4.54
N THR A 43 1.75 3.17 5.52
CA THR A 43 2.60 2.94 6.69
C THR A 43 3.13 1.51 6.65
N PRO A 44 4.45 1.29 6.53
CA PRO A 44 5.04 -0.04 6.62
C PRO A 44 4.71 -0.74 7.93
N ASP A 45 4.60 -2.07 7.88
CA ASP A 45 4.42 -2.87 9.08
C ASP A 45 5.55 -2.65 10.09
N GLY A 46 5.21 -2.65 11.38
CA GLY A 46 6.13 -2.36 12.48
C GLY A 46 6.60 -0.91 12.57
N THR A 47 6.00 0.03 11.84
CA THR A 47 6.31 1.46 11.91
C THR A 47 5.08 2.32 12.18
N ASP A 48 5.28 3.50 12.77
CA ASP A 48 4.20 4.47 13.03
C ASP A 48 4.19 5.64 12.01
N LYS A 49 5.04 5.57 10.98
CA LYS A 49 5.26 6.68 10.05
C LYS A 49 4.77 6.32 8.65
N HIS A 50 3.88 7.15 8.14
CA HIS A 50 3.55 7.16 6.72
C HIS A 50 4.78 7.51 5.89
N ILE A 51 5.11 6.69 4.89
CA ILE A 51 6.23 6.94 3.97
C ILE A 51 5.75 7.40 2.59
N PHE A 52 4.50 7.12 2.23
CA PHE A 52 3.87 7.59 0.99
C PHE A 52 2.50 8.21 1.26
N PHE A 53 2.17 9.22 0.45
CA PHE A 53 0.91 9.95 0.45
C PHE A 53 0.58 10.27 -1.00
N GLU A 54 -0.54 9.75 -1.51
CA GLU A 54 -0.92 9.98 -2.90
C GLU A 54 -2.43 10.15 -3.04
N PRO A 55 -2.89 11.11 -3.86
CA PRO A 55 -4.31 11.23 -4.19
C PRO A 55 -4.74 10.18 -5.24
N PHE A 56 -3.78 9.52 -5.90
CA PHE A 56 -4.04 8.50 -6.91
C PHE A 56 -3.55 7.13 -6.45
N VAL A 57 -4.48 6.22 -6.17
CA VAL A 57 -4.16 4.87 -5.66
C VAL A 57 -3.25 4.07 -6.58
N GLY A 58 -3.40 4.22 -7.91
CA GLY A 58 -2.50 3.54 -8.85
C GLY A 58 -1.03 3.92 -8.62
N ILE A 59 -0.75 5.21 -8.39
CA ILE A 59 0.60 5.71 -8.09
C ILE A 59 1.07 5.21 -6.73
N LEU A 60 0.19 5.19 -5.73
CA LEU A 60 0.49 4.65 -4.41
C LEU A 60 0.91 3.18 -4.50
N CYS A 61 0.12 2.33 -5.17
CA CYS A 61 0.43 0.91 -5.34
C CYS A 61 1.78 0.71 -6.02
N THR A 62 2.09 1.47 -7.07
CA THR A 62 3.41 1.42 -7.73
C THR A 62 4.54 1.74 -6.76
N LYS A 63 4.41 2.82 -5.97
CA LYS A 63 5.42 3.19 -4.96
C LYS A 63 5.61 2.11 -3.89
N ILE A 64 4.53 1.49 -3.44
CA ILE A 64 4.59 0.39 -2.45
C ILE A 64 5.30 -0.83 -3.05
N ILE A 65 4.97 -1.23 -4.28
CA ILE A 65 5.62 -2.35 -4.97
C ILE A 65 7.12 -2.09 -5.15
N ASP A 66 7.50 -0.89 -5.58
CA ASP A 66 8.90 -0.49 -5.76
C ASP A 66 9.64 -0.49 -4.42
N TRP A 67 9.03 0.05 -3.36
CA TRP A 67 9.60 0.03 -2.02
C TRP A 67 9.80 -1.39 -1.48
N HIS A 68 8.79 -2.25 -1.59
CA HIS A 68 8.85 -3.63 -1.09
C HIS A 68 9.86 -4.48 -1.85
N SER A 69 10.09 -4.19 -3.14
CA SER A 69 11.04 -4.93 -3.97
C SER A 69 12.51 -4.52 -3.74
N ASN A 70 12.75 -3.42 -3.03
CA ASN A 70 14.08 -2.92 -2.69
C ASN A 70 14.45 -3.11 -1.21
N GLN A 71 13.67 -3.89 -0.46
CA GLN A 71 14.05 -4.39 0.87
C GLN A 71 14.81 -5.70 0.75
#